data_AF-A0A6M0C2Z1-F1
#
_entry.id   AF-A0A6M0C2Z1-F1
#
_cell.length_a   1.000
_cell.length_b   1.000
_cell.length_c   1.000
_cell.angle_alpha   90.00
_cell.angle_beta   90.00
_cell.angle_gamma   90.00
#
_symmetry.space_group_name_H-M   'P 1'
#
loop_
_entity.id
_entity.type
_entity.pdbx_description
1 polymer ?
#
loop_
_entity_poly.entity_id
_entity_poly.type
_entity_poly.pdbx_seq_one_letter_code
_entity_poly.pdbx_strand_id
1 'polypeptide(L)' 'MILEEILEKYTAGTRDFTGLNLFEANLNGINLSGANLTGVNLSVANLSGANLTNANLSKAKLN' A
#
# COMPACT_ATOMS: atom_id res chain seq x y z
N MET A 1 -5.63 8.57 -5.45
CA MET A 1 -6.17 7.22 -5.22
C MET A 1 -6.74 7.19 -3.83
N ILE A 2 -7.97 6.68 -3.69
CA ILE A 2 -8.66 6.60 -2.41
C ILE A 2 -8.53 5.18 -1.82
N LEU A 3 -8.76 5.02 -0.52
CA LEU A 3 -8.62 3.74 0.18
C LEU A 3 -9.51 2.66 -0.44
N GLU A 4 -10.72 3.04 -0.83
CA GLU A 4 -11.73 2.17 -1.42
C GLU A 4 -11.21 1.53 -2.72
N GLU A 5 -10.49 2.29 -3.55
CA GLU A 5 -9.92 1.82 -4.82
C GLU A 5 -8.83 0.77 -4.58
N ILE A 6 -7.97 0.97 -3.57
CA ILE A 6 -6.92 0.00 -3.22
C ILE A 6 -7.56 -1.29 -2.70
N LEU A 7 -8.57 -1.16 -1.84
CA LEU A 7 -9.26 -2.30 -1.25
C LEU A 7 -9.99 -3.11 -2.33
N GLU A 8 -10.70 -2.46 -3.24
CA GLU A 8 -11.37 -3.11 -4.36
C GLU A 8 -10.37 -3.87 -5.25
N LYS A 9 -9.26 -3.24 -5.63
CA LYS A 9 -8.20 -3.90 -6.40
C LYS A 9 -7.64 -5.11 -5.66
N TYR A 10 -7.38 -4.97 -4.35
CA TYR A 10 -6.82 -6.02 -3.53
C TYR A 10 -7.77 -7.22 -3.38
N THR A 11 -9.07 -6.98 -3.15
CA THR A 11 -10.10 -8.03 -3.07
C THR A 11 -10.37 -8.69 -4.41
N ALA A 12 -10.19 -7.97 -5.52
CA ALA A 12 -10.19 -8.53 -6.87
C ALA A 12 -8.93 -9.37 -7.20
N GLY A 13 -7.99 -9.53 -6.26
CA GLY A 13 -6.79 -10.35 -6.42
C GLY A 13 -5.57 -9.58 -6.93
N THR A 14 -5.68 -8.27 -7.14
CA THR A 14 -4.52 -7.44 -7.51
C THR A 14 -3.50 -7.47 -6.39
N ARG A 15 -2.24 -7.75 -6.75
CA ARG A 15 -1.10 -7.66 -5.85
C ARG A 15 -0.03 -6.69 -6.34
N ASP A 16 -0.08 -6.29 -7.61
CA ASP A 16 0.84 -5.30 -8.14
C ASP A 16 0.30 -3.88 -7.91
N PHE A 17 1.00 -3.15 -7.05
CA PHE A 17 0.74 -1.75 -6.75
C PHE A 17 1.98 -0.90 -7.03
N THR A 18 2.90 -1.38 -7.87
CA THR A 18 4.18 -0.73 -8.11
C THR A 18 4.04 0.68 -8.70
N GLY A 19 4.91 1.59 -8.29
CA GLY A 19 4.95 2.97 -8.81
C GLY A 19 3.77 3.87 -8.42
N LEU A 20 2.85 3.40 -7.58
CA LEU A 20 1.73 4.22 -7.11
C LEU A 20 2.21 5.35 -6.20
N ASN A 21 1.47 6.45 -6.21
CA ASN A 21 1.63 7.55 -5.26
C ASN A 21 0.55 7.46 -4.19
N LEU A 22 0.95 7.09 -2.99
CA LEU A 22 0.15 6.98 -1.76
C LEU A 22 0.62 7.99 -0.71
N PHE A 23 1.19 9.12 -1.16
CA PHE A 23 1.54 10.24 -0.29
C PHE A 23 0.34 10.66 0.57
N GLU A 24 0.55 10.76 1.88
CA GLU A 24 -0.49 11.11 2.87
C GLU A 24 -1.71 10.16 2.91
N ALA A 25 -1.65 8.99 2.27
CA ALA A 25 -2.77 8.08 2.23
C ALA A 25 -3.10 7.54 3.63
N ASN A 26 -4.38 7.53 4.00
CA ASN A 26 -4.83 6.82 5.20
C ASN A 26 -4.99 5.32 4.89
N LEU A 27 -4.02 4.53 5.34
CA LEU A 27 -3.96 3.08 5.18
C LEU A 27 -4.12 2.38 6.54
N ASN A 28 -4.73 3.06 7.52
CA ASN A 28 -4.91 2.52 8.86
C ASN A 28 -5.69 1.20 8.83
N GLY A 29 -5.13 0.15 9.42
CA GLY A 29 -5.78 -1.17 9.51
C GLY A 29 -5.92 -1.94 8.19
N ILE A 30 -5.38 -1.43 7.07
CA ILE A 30 -5.55 -2.10 5.77
C ILE A 30 -4.78 -3.44 5.72
N ASN A 31 -5.34 -4.45 5.06
CA ASN A 31 -4.60 -5.67 4.74
C ASN A 31 -4.05 -5.59 3.31
N LEU A 32 -2.73 -5.46 3.19
CA LEU A 32 -1.96 -5.51 1.94
C LEU A 32 -0.90 -6.62 2.01
N SER A 33 -1.20 -7.72 2.71
CA SER A 33 -0.27 -8.84 2.82
C SER A 33 0.06 -9.43 1.44
N GLY A 34 1.36 -9.67 1.21
CA GLY A 34 1.87 -10.15 -0.08
C GLY A 34 1.78 -9.13 -1.24
N ALA A 35 1.39 -7.87 -0.99
CA ALA A 35 1.34 -6.85 -2.03
C ALA A 35 2.74 -6.45 -2.50
N ASN A 36 2.90 -6.25 -3.80
CA ASN A 36 4.07 -5.64 -4.39
C ASN A 36 3.92 -4.12 -4.38
N LEU A 37 4.57 -3.48 -3.41
CA LEU A 37 4.62 -2.02 -3.21
C LEU A 37 5.98 -1.46 -3.66
N THR A 38 6.66 -2.12 -4.61
CA THR A 38 7.98 -1.69 -5.07
C THR A 38 7.91 -0.27 -5.65
N GLY A 39 8.74 0.63 -5.13
CA GLY A 39 8.83 2.01 -5.60
C GLY A 39 7.64 2.90 -5.25
N VAL A 40 6.68 2.42 -4.46
CA VAL A 40 5.49 3.21 -4.07
C VAL A 40 5.91 4.36 -3.16
N ASN A 41 5.33 5.54 -3.39
CA ASN A 41 5.48 6.66 -2.49
C ASN A 41 4.48 6.53 -1.33
N LEU A 42 4.94 6.12 -0.15
CA LEU A 42 4.18 6.04 1.11
C LEU A 42 4.57 7.16 2.09
N SER A 43 5.27 8.21 1.64
CA SER A 43 5.66 9.31 2.51
C SER A 43 4.41 9.93 3.16
N VAL A 44 4.46 10.11 4.49
CA VAL A 44 3.37 10.64 5.31
C VAL A 44 2.10 9.76 5.34
N ALA A 45 2.11 8.56 4.72
CA ALA A 45 0.97 7.65 4.79
C ALA A 45 0.74 7.15 6.22
N ASN A 46 -0.53 7.13 6.66
CA ASN A 46 -0.88 6.51 7.93
C ASN A 46 -0.96 4.98 7.76
N LEU A 47 0.12 4.29 8.11
CA LEU A 47 0.22 2.82 8.07
C LEU A 47 -0.10 2.16 9.42
N SER A 48 -0.68 2.90 10.38
CA SER A 48 -0.96 2.37 11.72
C SER A 48 -1.85 1.13 11.63
N GLY A 49 -1.42 -0.01 12.17
CA GLY A 49 -2.19 -1.26 12.13
C GLY A 49 -2.32 -1.90 10.75
N ALA A 50 -1.66 -1.38 9.71
CA ALA A 50 -1.66 -2.01 8.39
C ALA A 50 -0.96 -3.38 8.44
N ASN A 51 -1.57 -4.40 7.84
CA ASN A 51 -0.94 -5.69 7.65
C ASN A 51 -0.16 -5.68 6.32
N LEU A 52 1.17 -5.53 6.43
CA LEU A 52 2.13 -5.60 5.32
C LEU A 52 2.93 -6.91 5.33
N THR A 53 2.44 -7.97 5.98
CA THR A 53 3.14 -9.26 6.05
C THR A 53 3.45 -9.77 4.65
N ASN A 54 4.70 -10.12 4.37
CA ASN A 54 5.20 -10.55 3.06
C ASN A 54 5.04 -9.52 1.92
N ALA A 55 4.69 -8.27 2.20
CA ALA A 55 4.64 -7.24 1.16
C ALA A 55 6.06 -6.87 0.70
N ASN A 56 6.24 -6.63 -0.60
CA ASN A 56 7.49 -6.15 -1.15
C ASN A 56 7.53 -4.62 -1.13
N LEU A 57 8.26 -4.04 -0.19
CA LEU A 57 8.45 -2.59 -0.03
C LEU A 57 9.77 -2.09 -0.65
N SER A 58 10.40 -2.87 -1.52
CA SER A 58 11.68 -2.49 -2.13
C SER A 58 11.57 -1.11 -2.79
N LYS A 59 12.48 -0.18 -2.47
CA LYS A 59 12.50 1.19 -3.01
C LYS A 59 11.25 2.04 -2.69
N ALA A 60 10.35 1.59 -1.82
CA ALA A 60 9.24 2.42 -1.36
C ALA A 60 9.78 3.64 -0.59
N LYS A 61 9.13 4.80 -0.73
CA LYS A 61 9.46 6.02 0.03
C LYS A 61 8.58 6.06 1.28
N LEU A 62 9.16 6.23 2.46
CA LEU A 62 8.43 6.15 3.75
C LEU A 62 8.60 7.41 4.61
N ASN A 63 9.40 8.36 4.16
CA ASN A 63 9.92 9.50 4.91
C ASN A 63 9.71 10.82 4.19
#